data_AF-A0A7W3XSG2-F1
#
_entry.id   AF-A0A7W3XSG2-F1
#
_cell.length_a   1.000
_cell.length_b   1.000
_cell.length_c   1.000
_cell.angle_alpha   90.00
_cell.angle_beta   90.00
_cell.angle_gamma   90.00
#
_symmetry.space_group_name_H-M   'P 1'
#
loop_
_entity.id
_entity.type
_entity.pdbx_description
1 polymer ?
#
loop_
_entity_poly.entity_id
_entity_poly.type
_entity_poly.pdbx_seq_one_letter_code
_entity_poly.pdbx_strand_id
1 'polypeptide(L)'
;MMNDEGWDRLAYTVEWNPLIDNQDLKRTLARLHVTFMTLGFMSISQVMKIVVISLDRVEIYANNGKIYPYRACDKHTDRLEQFEVRNMCEDAMS
;
A
#
# COMPACT_ATOMS: atom_id res chain seq x y z
N MET A 1 -1.53 -37.41 -9.69
CA MET A 1 -1.09 -36.16 -10.32
C MET A 1 -1.80 -35.06 -9.56
N MET A 2 -1.12 -34.43 -8.59
CA MET A 2 -1.65 -33.23 -7.95
C MET A 2 -1.26 -32.06 -8.84
N ASN A 3 -2.23 -31.22 -9.20
CA ASN A 3 -1.95 -29.98 -9.89
C ASN A 3 -1.21 -29.07 -8.90
N ASP A 4 0.09 -28.91 -9.11
CA ASP A 4 0.88 -27.78 -8.61
C ASP A 4 0.43 -26.50 -9.33
N GLU A 5 -0.86 -26.17 -9.24
CA GLU A 5 -1.33 -24.83 -9.51
C GLU A 5 -0.75 -23.96 -8.39
N GLY A 6 0.39 -23.36 -8.71
CA GLY A 6 1.09 -22.42 -7.89
C GLY A 6 0.09 -21.43 -7.32
N TRP A 7 -0.19 -21.60 -6.03
CA TRP A 7 -0.35 -20.48 -5.15
C TRP A 7 1.00 -19.75 -5.11
N ASP A 8 1.43 -19.17 -6.24
CA ASP A 8 2.21 -17.94 -6.25
C ASP A 8 1.30 -16.93 -5.55
N ARG A 9 1.29 -17.03 -4.22
CA ARG A 9 0.56 -16.18 -3.32
C ARG A 9 0.91 -14.79 -3.77
N LEU A 10 -0.11 -13.99 -4.09
CA LEU A 10 -0.02 -12.54 -4.25
C LEU A 10 0.63 -11.96 -2.97
N ALA A 11 1.94 -12.05 -2.91
CA ALA A 11 2.77 -11.60 -1.82
C ALA A 11 3.26 -10.23 -2.27
N TYR A 12 2.49 -9.20 -1.91
CA TYR A 12 3.00 -7.85 -2.06
C TYR A 12 4.16 -7.66 -1.08
N THR A 13 5.16 -6.89 -1.49
CA THR A 13 6.25 -6.52 -0.59
C THR A 13 5.86 -5.29 0.22
N VAL A 14 6.37 -5.19 1.45
CA VAL A 14 6.27 -3.98 2.26
C VAL A 14 7.68 -3.45 2.50
N GLU A 15 7.93 -2.23 2.04
CA GLU A 15 9.15 -1.47 2.31
C GLU A 15 8.81 -0.31 3.25
N TRP A 16 9.71 0.04 4.16
CA TRP A 16 9.51 1.18 5.05
C TRP A 16 10.83 1.84 5.42
N ASN A 17 10.77 3.12 5.81
CA ASN A 17 11.93 3.81 6.36
C ASN A 17 12.38 3.13 7.66
N PRO A 18 13.66 2.70 7.79
CA PRO A 18 14.15 1.99 8.98
C PRO A 18 14.08 2.80 10.28
N LEU A 19 13.88 4.12 10.20
CA LEU A 19 13.65 5.00 11.36
C LEU A 19 12.22 4.91 11.91
N ILE A 20 11.29 4.24 11.22
CA ILE A 20 9.92 4.03 11.68
C ILE A 20 9.90 2.82 12.61
N ASP A 21 9.39 3.02 13.82
CA ASP A 21 9.21 1.95 14.80
C ASP A 21 8.25 0.88 14.28
N ASN A 22 8.50 -0.37 14.66
CA ASN A 22 7.69 -1.51 14.21
C ASN A 22 6.20 -1.37 14.60
N GLN A 23 5.91 -0.77 15.76
CA GLN A 23 4.53 -0.52 16.18
C GLN A 23 3.84 0.52 15.30
N ASP A 24 4.57 1.57 14.93
CA ASP A 24 4.05 2.63 14.07
C ASP A 24 3.83 2.13 12.64
N LEU A 25 4.76 1.33 12.12
CA LEU A 25 4.58 0.61 10.85
C LEU A 25 3.30 -0.23 10.87
N LYS A 26 3.10 -1.05 11.91
CA LYS A 26 1.89 -1.89 12.06
C LYS A 26 0.63 -1.04 12.11
N ARG A 27 0.65 0.10 12.80
CA ARG A 27 -0.48 1.02 12.88
C ARG A 27 -0.82 1.60 11.51
N THR A 28 0.17 2.04 10.74
CA THR A 28 -0.03 2.57 9.39
C THR A 28 -0.57 1.51 8.44
N LEU A 29 -0.04 0.29 8.48
CA LEU A 29 -0.55 -0.83 7.69
C LEU A 29 -1.98 -1.22 8.09
N ALA A 30 -2.33 -1.17 9.37
CA ALA A 30 -3.69 -1.41 9.83
C ALA A 30 -4.68 -0.36 9.29
N ARG A 31 -4.30 0.93 9.28
CA ARG A 31 -5.11 2.01 8.69
C ARG A 31 -5.32 1.80 7.19
N LEU A 32 -4.28 1.39 6.47
CA LEU A 32 -4.38 1.05 5.05
C LEU A 32 -5.33 -0.14 4.83
N HIS A 33 -5.24 -1.18 5.65
CA HIS A 33 -6.13 -2.33 5.56
C HIS A 33 -7.61 -1.96 5.75
N VAL A 34 -7.91 -1.15 6.77
CA VAL A 34 -9.28 -0.61 6.99
C VAL A 34 -9.73 0.21 5.77
N THR A 35 -8.83 1.00 5.17
CA THR A 35 -9.12 1.80 3.97
C THR A 35 -9.53 0.91 2.80
N PHE A 36 -8.79 -0.18 2.53
CA PHE A 36 -9.13 -1.13 1.46
C PHE A 36 -10.48 -1.83 1.70
N MET A 37 -10.76 -2.26 2.94
CA MET A 37 -12.03 -2.92 3.27
C MET A 37 -13.25 -1.99 3.18
N THR A 38 -13.07 -0.69 3.41
CA THR A 38 -14.20 0.25 3.55
C THR A 38 -14.49 1.05 2.29
N LEU A 39 -13.47 1.40 1.52
CA LEU A 39 -13.65 2.29 0.37
C LEU A 39 -13.68 1.56 -0.99
N GLY A 40 -13.19 0.32 -1.06
CA GLY A 40 -13.31 -0.52 -2.26
C GLY A 40 -12.62 0.00 -3.53
N PHE A 41 -11.84 1.08 -3.48
CA PHE A 41 -11.17 1.66 -4.64
C PHE A 41 -10.04 0.78 -5.22
N MET A 42 -9.53 -0.18 -4.44
CA MET A 42 -8.49 -1.12 -4.85
C MET A 42 -8.63 -2.43 -4.09
N SER A 43 -8.54 -3.56 -4.80
CA SER A 43 -8.43 -4.88 -4.17
C SER A 43 -6.98 -5.14 -3.75
N ILE A 44 -6.76 -5.80 -2.62
CA ILE A 44 -5.41 -6.20 -2.18
C ILE A 44 -4.70 -7.09 -3.20
N SER A 45 -5.45 -7.80 -4.06
CA SER A 45 -4.93 -8.60 -5.16
C SER A 45 -4.31 -7.79 -6.30
N GLN A 46 -4.51 -6.47 -6.32
CA GLN A 46 -3.90 -5.57 -7.30
C GLN A 46 -2.58 -4.96 -6.78
N VAL A 47 -2.28 -5.13 -5.49
CA VAL A 47 -1.10 -4.56 -4.85
C VAL A 47 0.13 -5.40 -5.17
N MET A 48 1.18 -4.75 -5.69
CA MET A 48 2.50 -5.35 -5.86
C MET A 48 3.44 -4.97 -4.71
N LYS A 49 3.42 -3.70 -4.30
CA LYS A 49 4.30 -3.17 -3.27
C LYS A 49 3.65 -2.06 -2.47
N ILE A 50 3.94 -2.02 -1.18
CA ILE A 50 3.55 -0.98 -0.24
C ILE A 50 4.84 -0.31 0.26
N VAL A 51 4.95 1.00 0.11
CA VAL A 51 6.06 1.78 0.67
C VAL A 51 5.52 2.68 1.77
N VAL A 52 5.90 2.42 3.01
CA VAL A 52 5.54 3.24 4.17
C VAL A 52 6.60 4.32 4.37
N ILE A 53 6.23 5.54 3.99
CA ILE A 53 7.15 6.71 4.00
C ILE A 53 7.22 7.32 5.40
N SER A 54 6.07 7.41 6.06
CA SER A 54 5.89 7.93 7.42
C SER A 54 4.64 7.33 8.06
N LEU A 55 4.42 7.64 9.34
CA LEU A 55 3.22 7.25 10.10
C LEU A 55 1.90 7.59 9.40
N ASP A 56 1.90 8.68 8.65
CA ASP A 56 0.74 9.27 7.99
C ASP A 56 0.79 9.17 6.47
N ARG A 57 1.82 8.56 5.85
CA ARG A 57 1.95 8.51 4.39
C ARG A 57 2.42 7.14 3.89
N VAL A 58 1.70 6.63 2.89
CA VAL A 58 1.98 5.35 2.23
C VAL A 58 1.84 5.49 0.72
N GLU A 59 2.64 4.76 -0.04
CA GLU A 59 2.49 4.61 -1.48
C GLU A 59 2.22 3.16 -1.86
N ILE A 60 1.21 2.95 -2.71
CA ILE A 60 0.81 1.63 -3.19
C ILE A 60 1.14 1.52 -4.66
N TYR A 61 2.02 0.57 -4.99
CA TYR A 61 2.40 0.23 -6.35
C TYR A 61 1.52 -0.94 -6.79
N ALA A 62 0.69 -0.72 -7.79
CA ALA A 62 -0.28 -1.69 -8.26
C ALA A 62 0.12 -2.32 -9.60
N ASN A 63 -0.40 -3.52 -9.87
CA ASN A 63 -0.12 -4.31 -11.08
C ASN A 63 -0.64 -3.69 -12.39
N ASN A 64 -1.41 -2.61 -12.31
CA ASN A 64 -1.86 -1.83 -13.46
C ASN A 64 -0.89 -0.71 -13.85
N GLY A 65 0.34 -0.71 -13.29
CA GLY A 65 1.37 0.27 -13.60
C GLY A 65 1.18 1.64 -12.95
N LYS A 66 0.31 1.73 -11.93
CA LYS A 66 0.02 2.98 -11.20
C LYS A 66 0.52 2.97 -9.77
N ILE A 67 0.81 4.17 -9.27
CA ILE A 67 1.17 4.44 -7.89
C ILE A 67 0.02 5.24 -7.27
N TYR A 68 -0.43 4.79 -6.10
CA TYR A 68 -1.52 5.38 -5.36
C TYR A 68 -1.01 5.85 -4.00
N PRO A 69 -0.68 7.15 -3.86
CA PRO A 69 -0.34 7.75 -2.58
C PRO A 69 -1.56 7.90 -1.68
N TYR A 70 -1.39 7.55 -0.41
CA TYR A 70 -2.37 7.66 0.65
C TYR A 70 -1.80 8.49 1.80
N ARG A 71 -2.64 9.30 2.44
CA ARG A 71 -2.27 10.05 3.65
C ARG A 71 -3.33 10.00 4.75
N ALA A 72 -2.94 10.06 6.01
CA ALA A 72 -3.88 10.31 7.10
C ALA A 72 -4.26 11.80 7.11
N CYS A 73 -5.56 12.11 7.09
CA CYS A 73 -6.04 13.49 7.14
C CYS A 73 -6.12 14.04 8.58
N ASP A 74 -6.20 13.16 9.58
CA ASP A 74 -6.15 13.51 11.00
C ASP A 74 -5.43 12.40 11.80
N LYS A 75 -4.86 12.75 12.95
CA LYS A 75 -4.26 11.80 13.91
C LYS A 75 -5.27 10.78 14.43
N HIS A 76 -6.55 11.17 14.50
CA HIS A 76 -7.64 10.35 15.03
C HIS A 76 -8.34 9.48 13.99
N THR A 77 -8.04 9.63 12.70
CA THR A 77 -8.67 8.81 11.68
C THR A 77 -8.01 7.44 11.59
N ASP A 78 -8.83 6.40 11.59
CA ASP A 78 -8.41 5.01 11.37
C ASP A 78 -8.20 4.67 9.88
N ARG A 79 -8.28 5.67 9.00
CA ARG A 79 -8.23 5.53 7.55
C ARG A 79 -7.17 6.43 6.94
N LEU A 80 -6.77 6.07 5.74
CA LEU A 80 -5.97 6.91 4.87
C LEU A 80 -6.82 7.36 3.68
N GLU A 81 -6.57 8.56 3.19
CA GLU A 81 -7.22 9.12 2.01
C GLU A 81 -6.26 9.09 0.83
N GLN A 82 -6.74 8.59 -0.31
CA GLN A 82 -6.03 8.73 -1.57
C GLN A 82 -6.16 10.18 -2.04
N PHE A 83 -5.03 10.82 -2.34
CA PHE A 83 -5.02 12.23 -2.75
C PHE A 83 -4.42 12.45 -4.15
N GLU A 84 -3.85 11.41 -4.76
CA GLU A 84 -3.24 11.48 -6.09
C GLU A 84 -3.23 10.08 -6.74
N VAL A 85 -3.06 10.02 -8.06
CA VAL A 85 -2.72 8.79 -8.79
C VAL A 85 -1.63 9.13 -9.81
N ARG A 86 -0.50 8.42 -9.75
CA ARG A 86 0.68 8.63 -10.62
C ARG A 86 0.97 7.39 -11.47
N ASN A 87 1.67 7.55 -12.59
CA ASN A 87 2.14 6.43 -13.41
C ASN A 87 3.56 6.01 -12.99
N MET A 88 3.84 4.70 -12.94
CA MET A 88 5.18 4.21 -12.60
C MET A 88 6.26 4.62 -13.60
N CYS A 89 5.91 4.82 -14.88
CA CYS A 89 6.87 5.17 -15.94
C CYS A 89 7.35 6.63 -15.89
N GLU A 90 6.68 7.52 -15.16
CA GLU A 90 7.07 8.94 -15.04
C GLU A 90 8.05 9.16 -13.87
N ASP A 91 7.93 8.37 -12.79
CA ASP A 91 8.83 8.46 -11.62
C ASP A 91 10.22 7.83 -11.86
N ALA A 92 10.39 6.99 -12.88
CA ALA A 92 11.69 6.38 -13.21
C ALA A 92 12.66 7.34 -13.97
N MET A 93 12.22 8.55 -14.32
CA MET A 93 12.99 9.54 -15.09
C MET A 93 13.20 10.88 -14.38
N SER A 94 12.95 10.97 -13.06
CA SER A 94 13.28 12.15 -12.23
C SER A 94 14.35 11.84 -11.20
#